data_AF-A0A7Z9WUV5-F1
#
_entry.id   AF-A0A7Z9WUV5-F1
#
_cell.length_a   1.000
_cell.length_b   1.000
_cell.length_c   1.000
_cell.angle_alpha   90.00
_cell.angle_beta   90.00
_cell.angle_gamma   90.00
#
_symmetry.space_group_name_H-M   'P 1'
#
loop_
_entity.id
_entity.type
_entity.pdbx_description
1 polymer ?
#
loop_
_entity_poly.entity_id
_entity_poly.type
_entity_poly.pdbx_seq_one_letter_code
_entity_poly.pdbx_strand_id
1 'polypeptide(L)'
;TWHSTLAAKISALKILGGPLLSNLQGEHQPNYWLQAVQLQDRAARDRLLEMAAARQIQMRPLWTPLHQQPPYWRAPTFGTLQHTQTLFDTVICLPSSPRCDYG
;
A
#
# COMPACT_ATOMS: atom_id res chain seq x y z
N THR A 1 17.80 23.51 -0.56
CA THR A 1 17.66 22.76 -1.83
C THR A 1 17.64 21.25 -1.58
N TRP A 2 16.73 20.79 -0.72
CA TRP A 2 16.51 19.38 -0.35
C TRP A 2 15.12 18.87 -0.76
N HIS A 3 14.17 19.78 -1.00
CA HIS A 3 12.85 19.48 -1.54
C HIS A 3 12.90 18.87 -2.94
N SER A 4 13.97 19.08 -3.72
CA SER A 4 14.10 18.57 -5.08
C SER A 4 14.59 17.13 -5.15
N THR A 5 15.41 16.65 -4.20
CA THR A 5 16.09 15.34 -4.33
C THR A 5 15.28 14.19 -3.74
N LEU A 6 14.53 14.43 -2.66
CA LEU A 6 13.60 13.43 -2.12
C LEU A 6 12.34 13.33 -2.99
N ALA A 7 11.81 14.47 -3.45
CA ALA A 7 10.76 14.50 -4.46
C ALA A 7 11.23 13.86 -5.76
N ALA A 8 12.50 14.01 -6.17
CA ALA A 8 13.05 13.32 -7.34
C ALA A 8 13.27 11.80 -7.12
N LYS A 9 13.67 11.36 -5.93
CA LYS A 9 13.85 9.92 -5.61
C LYS A 9 12.52 9.19 -5.40
N ILE A 10 11.53 9.85 -4.83
CA ILE A 10 10.14 9.38 -4.80
C ILE A 10 9.49 9.53 -6.18
N SER A 11 9.85 10.53 -6.99
CA SER A 11 9.44 10.63 -8.40
C SER A 11 10.08 9.56 -9.29
N ALA A 12 11.24 9.02 -8.90
CA ALA A 12 11.89 7.88 -9.57
C ALA A 12 11.19 6.55 -9.24
N LEU A 13 10.48 6.47 -8.09
CA LEU A 13 9.29 5.63 -8.03
C LEU A 13 8.24 6.30 -8.90
N LYS A 14 8.30 6.01 -10.21
CA LYS A 14 7.13 6.07 -11.07
C LYS A 14 6.04 5.35 -10.27
N ILE A 15 5.12 6.12 -9.68
CA ILE A 15 4.02 5.65 -8.86
C ILE A 15 3.23 4.70 -9.77
N LEU A 16 3.57 3.41 -9.70
CA LEU A 16 3.13 2.38 -10.65
C LEU A 16 1.65 2.01 -10.43
N GLY A 17 1.01 2.66 -9.47
CA GLY A 17 -0.41 2.96 -9.42
C GLY A 17 -0.60 4.15 -8.48
N GLY A 18 -1.55 5.04 -8.74
CA GLY A 18 -1.78 6.24 -7.91
C GLY A 18 -2.08 5.93 -6.43
N PRO A 19 -2.21 6.96 -5.58
CA PRO A 19 -2.75 6.79 -4.24
C PRO A 19 -4.10 6.08 -4.33
N LEU A 20 -4.31 5.01 -3.57
CA LEU A 20 -5.53 4.19 -3.64
C LEU A 20 -6.83 5.01 -3.46
N LEU A 21 -6.73 6.16 -2.78
CA LEU A 21 -7.87 7.02 -2.41
C LEU A 21 -7.83 8.42 -3.07
N SER A 22 -7.13 8.61 -4.18
CA SER A 22 -7.00 9.94 -4.81
C SER A 22 -8.30 10.57 -5.33
N ASN A 23 -9.40 9.81 -5.37
CA ASN A 23 -10.64 10.20 -6.06
C ASN A 23 -11.85 10.38 -5.11
N LEU A 24 -11.61 10.70 -3.83
CA LEU A 24 -12.71 11.00 -2.91
C LEU A 24 -13.33 12.36 -3.27
N GLN A 25 -14.55 12.34 -3.81
CA GLN A 25 -15.38 13.53 -4.04
C GLN A 25 -16.33 13.73 -2.85
N GLY A 26 -16.41 14.96 -2.33
CA GLY A 26 -17.28 15.34 -1.22
C GLY A 26 -16.60 16.23 -0.17
N GLU A 27 -17.33 16.59 0.90
CA GLU A 27 -16.81 17.46 1.99
C GLU A 27 -15.90 16.73 3.00
N HIS A 28 -15.70 15.42 2.83
CA HIS A 28 -14.91 14.61 3.75
C HIS A 28 -13.52 14.33 3.19
N GLN A 29 -12.50 14.81 3.91
CA GLN A 29 -11.10 14.55 3.57
C GLN A 29 -10.57 13.37 4.40
N PRO A 30 -9.87 12.40 3.78
CA PRO A 30 -9.22 11.33 4.52
C PRO A 30 -8.09 11.91 5.37
N ASN A 31 -7.83 11.31 6.53
CA ASN A 31 -6.74 11.72 7.42
C ASN A 31 -5.38 11.16 7.02
N TYR A 32 -5.32 10.33 5.97
CA TYR A 32 -4.10 9.71 5.44
C TYR A 32 -3.24 8.97 6.50
N TRP A 33 -3.87 8.37 7.51
CA TRP A 33 -3.19 7.63 8.59
C TRP A 33 -2.25 6.52 8.06
N LEU A 34 -2.62 5.92 6.93
CA LEU A 34 -1.83 4.91 6.24
C LEU A 34 -1.81 5.21 4.74
N GLN A 35 -0.61 5.45 4.22
CA GLN A 35 -0.41 5.63 2.80
C GLN A 35 -0.25 4.26 2.14
N ALA A 36 -0.92 4.06 1.01
CA ALA A 36 -0.87 2.81 0.28
C ALA A 36 -0.85 3.06 -1.22
N VAL A 37 -0.18 2.17 -1.94
CA VAL A 37 -0.08 2.20 -3.39
C VAL A 37 -0.50 0.86 -3.98
N GLN A 38 -1.26 0.92 -5.07
CA GLN A 38 -1.66 -0.26 -5.84
C GLN A 38 -0.66 -0.49 -6.97
N LEU A 39 -0.32 -1.75 -7.20
CA LEU A 39 0.59 -2.18 -8.26
C LEU A 39 -0.16 -3.03 -9.29
N GLN A 40 0.51 -3.36 -10.38
CA GLN A 40 -0.10 -4.10 -11.50
C GLN A 40 -0.50 -5.54 -11.13
N ASP A 41 0.29 -6.20 -10.28
CA ASP A 41 0.11 -7.61 -9.90
C ASP A 41 0.85 -7.92 -8.59
N ARG A 42 0.70 -9.17 -8.13
CA ARG A 42 1.35 -9.68 -6.91
C ARG A 42 2.87 -9.74 -7.02
N ALA A 43 3.40 -10.08 -8.19
CA ALA A 43 4.85 -10.21 -8.39
C ALA A 43 5.55 -8.84 -8.26
N ALA A 44 4.94 -7.78 -8.82
CA ALA A 44 5.40 -6.41 -8.66
C ALA A 44 5.37 -5.97 -7.19
N ARG A 45 4.30 -6.34 -6.46
CA ARG A 45 4.16 -6.05 -5.03
C ARG A 45 5.22 -6.74 -4.19
N ASP A 46 5.43 -8.04 -4.41
CA ASP A 46 6.41 -8.83 -3.68
C ASP A 46 7.84 -8.35 -3.98
N ARG A 47 8.16 -8.04 -5.25
CA ARG A 47 9.44 -7.45 -5.64
C ARG A 47 9.70 -6.10 -4.96
N LEU A 48 8.68 -5.24 -4.83
CA LEU A 48 8.83 -3.96 -4.14
C LEU A 48 9.10 -4.15 -2.65
N LEU A 49 8.40 -5.08 -2.00
CA LEU A 49 8.64 -5.44 -0.59
C LEU A 49 10.08 -5.91 -0.37
N GLU A 50 10.58 -6.81 -1.23
CA GLU A 50 11.97 -7.30 -1.17
C GLU A 50 12.98 -6.16 -1.35
N MET A 51 12.76 -5.31 -2.35
CA MET A 51 13.63 -4.15 -2.62
C MET A 51 13.63 -3.13 -1.48
N ALA A 52 12.50 -2.93 -0.81
CA ALA A 52 12.37 -2.05 0.34
C ALA A 52 13.08 -2.64 1.56
N ALA A 53 12.87 -3.92 1.84
CA ALA A 53 13.53 -4.64 2.93
C ALA A 53 15.06 -4.63 2.77
N ALA A 54 15.57 -4.85 1.56
CA ALA A 54 17.01 -4.76 1.27
C ALA A 54 17.61 -3.37 1.54
N ARG A 55 16.77 -2.32 1.51
CA ARG A 55 17.15 -0.92 1.81
C ARG A 55 16.79 -0.50 3.23
N GLN A 56 16.38 -1.43 4.09
CA GLN A 56 15.93 -1.15 5.46
C GLN A 56 14.70 -0.22 5.52
N ILE A 57 13.90 -0.18 4.46
CA ILE A 57 12.64 0.57 4.43
C ILE A 57 11.52 -0.39 4.79
N GLN A 58 10.82 -0.10 5.89
CA GLN A 58 9.69 -0.92 6.33
C GLN A 58 8.44 -0.61 5.51
N MET A 59 8.09 -1.54 4.61
CA MET A 59 6.81 -1.58 3.92
C MET A 59 6.08 -2.85 4.29
N ARG A 60 4.74 -2.86 4.14
CA ARG A 60 3.92 -4.01 4.50
C ARG A 60 2.90 -4.29 3.40
N PRO A 61 2.55 -5.55 3.10
CA PRO A 61 1.35 -5.83 2.31
C PRO A 61 0.10 -5.37 3.06
N LEU A 62 -1.02 -5.26 2.35
CA LEU A 62 -2.32 -5.03 2.96
C LEU A 62 -2.67 -6.15 3.98
N TRP A 63 -3.61 -5.83 4.88
CA TRP A 63 -4.14 -6.79 5.85
C TRP A 63 -4.63 -8.07 5.17
N THR A 64 -4.26 -9.22 5.73
CA THR A 64 -4.76 -10.52 5.28
C THR A 64 -6.28 -10.57 5.36
N PRO A 65 -6.98 -10.92 4.27
CA PRO A 65 -8.43 -11.04 4.27
C PRO A 65 -8.93 -11.97 5.38
N LEU A 66 -10.02 -11.58 6.05
CA LEU A 66 -10.52 -12.31 7.22
C LEU A 66 -10.73 -13.80 6.95
N HIS A 67 -11.34 -14.17 5.82
CA HIS A 67 -11.60 -15.57 5.45
C HIS A 67 -10.33 -16.42 5.25
N GLN A 68 -9.15 -15.80 5.11
CA GLN A 68 -7.85 -16.48 5.01
C GLN A 68 -7.15 -16.61 6.36
N GLN A 69 -7.64 -15.96 7.40
CA GLN A 69 -7.04 -16.03 8.73
C GLN A 69 -7.52 -17.30 9.46
N PRO A 70 -6.62 -18.02 10.16
CA PRO A 70 -6.95 -19.29 10.81
C PRO A 70 -8.18 -19.25 11.73
N PRO A 71 -8.43 -18.19 12.53
CA PRO A 71 -9.63 -18.13 13.38
C PRO A 71 -10.96 -18.09 12.61
N TYR A 72 -10.96 -17.64 11.35
CA TYR A 72 -12.17 -17.36 10.57
C TYR A 72 -12.35 -18.27 9.35
N TRP A 73 -11.52 -19.31 9.19
CA TRP A 73 -11.59 -20.24 8.06
C TRP A 73 -12.95 -20.93 7.87
N ARG A 74 -13.75 -21.06 8.94
CA ARG A 74 -15.11 -21.64 8.94
C ARG A 74 -16.22 -20.60 8.98
N ALA A 75 -15.88 -19.31 9.01
CA ALA A 75 -16.89 -18.26 9.01
C ALA A 75 -17.58 -18.19 7.64
N PRO A 76 -18.91 -17.92 7.61
CA PRO A 76 -19.62 -17.75 6.36
C PRO A 76 -19.05 -16.56 5.58
N THR A 77 -18.84 -16.76 4.28
CA THR A 77 -18.39 -15.71 3.36
C THR A 77 -19.49 -15.44 2.33
N PHE A 78 -19.81 -14.17 2.10
CA PHE A 78 -20.86 -13.77 1.16
C PHE A 78 -20.24 -13.17 -0.10
N GLY A 79 -20.57 -13.74 -1.26
CA GLY A 79 -20.08 -13.28 -2.56
C GLY A 79 -18.67 -13.76 -2.92
N THR A 80 -18.16 -13.30 -4.06
CA THR A 80 -16.91 -13.77 -4.67
C THR A 80 -15.66 -13.03 -4.19
N LEU A 81 -15.79 -12.01 -3.34
CA LEU A 81 -14.71 -11.19 -2.75
C LEU A 81 -13.57 -10.77 -3.73
N GLN A 82 -13.88 -10.62 -5.02
CA GLN A 82 -12.87 -10.38 -6.06
C GLN A 82 -12.03 -9.13 -5.78
N HIS A 83 -12.67 -8.02 -5.39
CA HIS A 83 -11.96 -6.79 -5.04
C HIS A 83 -11.05 -6.94 -3.82
N THR A 84 -11.47 -7.70 -2.82
CA THR A 84 -10.63 -8.01 -1.65
C THR A 84 -9.36 -8.75 -2.09
N GLN A 85 -9.50 -9.74 -2.97
CA GLN A 85 -8.36 -10.50 -3.48
C GLN A 85 -7.44 -9.61 -4.34
N THR A 86 -7.99 -8.82 -5.26
CA THR A 86 -7.22 -7.87 -6.08
C THR A 86 -6.43 -6.90 -5.21
N LEU A 87 -7.06 -6.29 -4.21
CA LEU A 87 -6.38 -5.34 -3.31
C LEU A 87 -5.30 -6.03 -2.47
N PHE A 88 -5.58 -7.22 -1.94
CA PHE A 88 -4.58 -7.97 -1.17
C PHE A 88 -3.36 -8.37 -2.02
N ASP A 89 -3.57 -8.74 -3.28
CA ASP A 89 -2.48 -9.13 -4.18
C ASP A 89 -1.64 -7.91 -4.60
N THR A 90 -2.29 -6.78 -4.86
CA THR A 90 -1.66 -5.63 -5.54
C THR A 90 -1.28 -4.45 -4.66
N VAL A 91 -1.80 -4.34 -3.43
CA VAL A 91 -1.60 -3.15 -2.59
C VAL A 91 -0.49 -3.36 -1.56
N ILE A 92 0.34 -2.33 -1.41
CA ILE A 92 1.37 -2.22 -0.38
C ILE A 92 1.17 -0.95 0.44
N CYS A 93 1.37 -1.06 1.74
CA CYS A 93 1.38 0.02 2.70
C CYS A 93 2.79 0.61 2.82
N LEU A 94 2.87 1.93 2.68
CA LEU A 94 4.07 2.74 2.78
C LEU A 94 4.27 3.20 4.24
N PRO A 95 5.50 3.60 4.62
CA PRO A 95 5.73 4.31 5.87
C PRO A 95 4.85 5.56 5.96
N SER A 96 4.08 5.69 7.03
CA SER A 96 3.12 6.80 7.24
C SER A 96 3.39 7.59 8.53
N SER A 97 4.61 7.51 9.07
CA SER A 97 5.00 8.29 10.25
C SER A 97 4.93 9.80 9.96
N PRO A 98 4.41 10.63 10.89
CA PRO A 98 4.27 12.07 10.69
C PRO A 98 5.60 12.79 10.44
N ARG A 99 6.70 12.26 11.00
CA ARG A 99 8.06 12.66 10.70
C ARG A 99 8.65 11.70 9.69
N CYS A 100 8.96 12.23 8.52
CA CYS A 100 9.78 11.60 7.51
C CYS A 100 11.02 12.48 7.29
N ASP A 101 11.75 12.76 8.37
CA ASP A 101 13.09 13.33 8.33
C ASP A 101 14.10 12.19 8.39
N TYR A 102 14.51 11.70 7.22
CA TYR A 102 15.78 11.01 7.13
C TYR A 102 16.85 12.10 7.12
N GLY A 103 17.61 12.18 8.21
CA GLY A 103 18.70 13.14 8.41
C GLY A 103 19.71 13.19 7.28
#